data_AF-A0A847LF53-F1
#
_entry.id   AF-A0A847LF53-F1
#
_cell.length_a   1.000
_cell.length_b   1.000
_cell.length_c   1.000
_cell.angle_alpha   90.00
_cell.angle_beta   90.00
_cell.angle_gamma   90.00
#
_symmetry.space_group_name_H-M   'P 1'
#
loop_
_entity.id
_entity.type
_entity.pdbx_description
1 polymer ?
#
loop_
_entity_poly.entity_id
_entity_poly.type
_entity_poly.pdbx_seq_one_letter_code
_entity_poly.pdbx_strand_id
1 'polypeptide(L)'
;MWQTTTIKGLDEALAELQRAIESLPDTAVKKQLQDRYRRLQGVRENLENKPSASCWNPYSLLGVLVTAVVLALIVLHLATRER
;
A
#
# COMPACT_ATOMS: atom_id res chain seq x y z
N MET A 1 3.57 4.33 0.99
CA MET A 1 4.18 4.39 2.32
C MET A 1 3.30 3.81 3.44
N TRP A 2 1.97 4.03 3.43
CA TRP A 2 1.07 3.47 4.46
C TRP A 2 0.98 1.93 4.48
N GLN A 3 0.92 1.28 3.32
CA GLN A 3 0.84 -0.19 3.25
C GLN A 3 2.07 -0.88 3.87
N THR A 4 3.26 -0.33 3.65
CA THR A 4 4.53 -0.87 4.19
C THR A 4 4.66 -0.74 5.70
N THR A 5 4.09 0.30 6.32
CA THR A 5 4.09 0.43 7.79
C THR A 5 3.01 -0.43 8.43
N THR A 6 1.84 -0.56 7.81
CA THR A 6 0.75 -1.42 8.32
C THR A 6 1.12 -2.91 8.29
N ILE A 7 1.82 -3.38 7.26
CA ILE A 7 2.27 -4.78 7.18
C ILE A 7 3.34 -5.07 8.25
N LYS A 8 4.29 -4.15 8.47
CA LYS A 8 5.30 -4.29 9.54
C LYS A 8 4.68 -4.35 10.94
N GLY A 9 3.71 -3.49 11.23
CA GLY A 9 3.00 -3.53 12.51
C GLY A 9 2.18 -4.80 12.71
N LEU A 10 1.65 -5.37 11.62
CA LEU A 10 0.95 -6.66 11.65
C LEU A 10 1.91 -7.82 11.95
N ASP A 11 3.11 -7.83 11.35
CA ASP A 11 4.13 -8.85 11.60
C ASP A 11 4.61 -8.84 13.07
N GLU A 12 4.79 -7.65 13.65
CA GLU A 12 5.19 -7.50 15.05
C GLU A 12 4.09 -7.98 16.02
N ALA A 13 2.83 -7.61 15.74
CA ALA A 13 1.68 -8.09 16.51
C ALA A 13 1.48 -9.62 16.41
N LEU A 14 1.76 -10.22 15.24
CA LEU A 14 1.74 -11.67 15.06
C LEU A 14 2.86 -12.36 15.84
N ALA A 15 4.05 -11.78 15.87
CA ALA A 15 5.16 -12.34 16.66
C ALA A 15 4.86 -12.31 18.16
N GLU A 16 4.26 -11.24 18.66
CA GLU A 16 3.85 -11.13 20.06
C GLU A 16 2.71 -12.10 20.40
N LEU A 17 1.71 -12.23 19.52
CA LEU A 17 0.63 -13.21 19.66
C LEU A 17 1.16 -14.64 19.69
N GLN A 18 2.13 -14.98 18.84
CA GLN A 18 2.75 -16.32 18.85
C GLN A 18 3.45 -16.60 20.17
N ARG A 19 4.25 -15.65 20.69
CA ARG A 19 4.93 -15.79 21.98
C ARG A 19 3.92 -15.97 23.13
N ALA A 20 2.83 -15.22 23.10
CA ALA A 20 1.74 -15.34 24.08
C ALA A 20 1.03 -16.71 23.98
N ILE A 21 0.89 -17.29 22.79
CA ILE A 21 0.31 -18.62 22.61
C ILE A 21 1.28 -19.72 23.08
N GLU A 22 2.58 -19.55 22.85
CA GLU A 22 3.60 -20.50 23.27
C GLU A 22 3.73 -20.59 24.80
N SER A 23 3.56 -19.46 25.50
CA SER A 23 3.58 -19.41 26.97
C SER A 23 2.35 -20.03 27.64
N LEU A 24 1.29 -20.33 26.89
CA LEU A 24 0.10 -20.98 27.42
C LEU A 24 0.30 -22.48 27.64
N PRO A 25 -0.27 -23.04 28.72
CA PRO A 25 -0.30 -24.47 28.95
C PRO A 25 -1.08 -25.17 27.83
N ASP A 26 -0.66 -26.40 27.50
CA ASP A 26 -1.20 -27.15 26.37
C ASP A 26 -2.64 -27.60 26.66
N THR A 27 -3.57 -26.80 26.14
CA THR A 27 -5.00 -26.87 26.44
C THR A 27 -5.78 -26.75 25.13
N ALA A 28 -7.06 -27.13 25.16
CA ALA A 28 -7.96 -26.90 24.01
C ALA A 28 -7.96 -25.43 23.56
N VAL A 29 -7.74 -24.49 24.49
CA VAL A 29 -7.64 -23.04 24.23
C VAL A 29 -6.38 -22.70 23.42
N LYS A 30 -5.22 -23.31 23.73
CA LYS A 30 -3.98 -23.13 22.95
C LYS A 30 -4.17 -23.59 21.50
N LYS A 31 -4.82 -24.74 21.28
CA LYS A 31 -5.16 -25.23 19.93
C LYS A 31 -6.09 -24.27 19.18
N GLN A 32 -7.13 -23.74 19.85
CA GLN A 32 -8.03 -22.76 19.24
C GLN A 32 -7.31 -21.45 18.89
N LEU A 33 -6.41 -20.99 19.74
CA LEU A 33 -5.61 -19.79 19.49
C LEU A 33 -4.61 -20.01 18.34
N GLN A 34 -3.97 -21.18 18.25
CA GLN A 34 -3.13 -21.54 17.11
C GLN A 34 -3.91 -21.58 15.79
N ASP A 35 -5.14 -22.09 15.80
CA ASP A 35 -5.99 -22.11 14.59
C ASP A 35 -6.35 -20.68 14.15
N ARG A 36 -6.69 -19.80 15.11
CA ARG A 36 -6.93 -18.37 14.84
C ARG A 36 -5.67 -17.65 14.34
N TYR A 37 -4.51 -17.99 14.89
CA TYR A 37 -3.21 -17.47 14.45
C TYR A 37 -2.92 -17.84 12.99
N ARG A 38 -3.13 -19.09 12.59
CA ARG A 38 -2.97 -19.52 11.18
C ARG A 38 -3.88 -18.76 10.23
N ARG A 39 -5.14 -18.52 10.62
CA ARG A 39 -6.08 -17.72 9.80
C ARG A 39 -5.57 -16.28 9.61
N LEU A 40 -5.02 -15.67 10.65
CA LEU A 40 -4.44 -14.33 10.58
C LEU A 40 -3.17 -14.28 9.71
N GLN A 41 -2.31 -15.29 9.77
CA GLN A 41 -1.17 -15.42 8.84
C GLN A 41 -1.64 -15.49 7.38
N GLY A 42 -2.69 -16.26 7.10
CA GLY A 42 -3.26 -16.33 5.74
C GLY A 42 -3.80 -14.97 5.25
N VAL A 43 -4.37 -14.15 6.14
CA VAL A 43 -4.78 -12.78 5.78
C VAL A 43 -3.56 -11.89 5.48
N ARG A 44 -2.48 -12.00 6.27
CA ARG A 44 -1.22 -11.27 6.04
C ARG A 44 -0.61 -11.62 4.69
N GLU A 45 -0.54 -12.90 4.33
CA GLU A 45 -0.07 -13.36 3.01
C GLU A 45 -0.94 -12.83 1.87
N ASN A 46 -2.26 -12.77 2.04
CA ASN A 46 -3.17 -12.19 1.05
C ASN A 46 -2.98 -10.67 0.88
N LEU A 47 -2.58 -9.96 1.95
CA LEU A 47 -2.28 -8.53 1.89
C LEU A 47 -0.93 -8.25 1.22
N GLU A 48 0.07 -9.12 1.44
CA GLU A 48 1.38 -9.05 0.77
C GLU A 48 1.27 -9.39 -0.72
N ASN A 49 0.47 -10.41 -1.06
CA ASN A 49 0.27 -10.85 -2.45
C ASN A 49 -0.71 -9.98 -3.24
N LYS A 50 -1.33 -8.96 -2.62
CA LYS A 50 -2.09 -7.97 -3.36
C LYS A 50 -1.05 -7.09 -4.07
N PRO A 51 -0.84 -7.22 -5.40
CA PRO A 51 0.03 -6.30 -6.09
C PRO A 51 -0.52 -4.92 -5.81
N SER A 52 0.35 -4.04 -5.30
CA SER A 52 0.06 -2.62 -5.17
C SER A 52 -0.44 -2.23 -6.55
N ALA A 53 -1.75 -1.99 -6.67
CA ALA A 53 -2.37 -1.69 -7.94
C ALA A 53 -1.57 -0.53 -8.51
N SER A 54 -0.74 -0.85 -9.50
CA SER A 54 0.08 0.12 -10.17
C SER A 54 -0.94 1.02 -10.84
N CYS A 55 -1.20 2.17 -10.22
CA CYS A 55 -2.03 3.22 -10.78
C CYS A 55 -1.28 3.77 -11.99
N TRP A 56 -1.21 2.99 -13.07
CA TRP A 56 -0.95 3.48 -14.41
C TRP A 56 -2.09 4.44 -14.70
N ASN A 57 -1.84 5.72 -14.44
CA ASN A 57 -2.79 6.77 -14.70
C ASN A 57 -2.45 7.35 -16.09
N PRO A 58 -3.08 6.86 -17.18
CA PRO A 58 -2.79 7.35 -18.54
C PRO A 58 -3.09 8.85 -18.70
N TYR A 59 -3.88 9.42 -17.79
CA TYR A 59 -4.18 10.84 -17.76
C TYR A 59 -2.99 11.72 -17.34
N SER A 60 -1.93 11.17 -16.74
CA SER A 60 -0.73 11.94 -16.41
C SER A 60 0.01 12.42 -17.67
N LEU A 61 0.11 11.59 -18.71
CA LEU A 61 0.75 11.96 -19.98
C LEU A 61 -0.09 12.98 -20.76
N LEU A 62 -1.41 12.81 -20.78
CA LEU A 62 -2.34 13.78 -21.38
C LEU A 62 -2.27 15.13 -20.66
N GLY A 63 -2.19 15.13 -19.32
CA GLY A 63 -2.03 16.34 -18.53
C GLY A 63 -0.75 17.11 -18.86
N VAL A 64 0.39 16.42 -18.98
CA VAL A 64 1.68 17.03 -19.36
C VAL A 64 1.63 17.61 -20.79
N LEU A 65 0.98 16.92 -21.73
CA LEU A 65 0.85 17.42 -23.10
C LEU A 65 -0.01 18.68 -23.16
N VAL A 66 -1.14 18.71 -22.43
CA VAL A 66 -2.03 19.87 -22.38
C VAL A 66 -1.33 21.07 -21.73
N THR A 67 -0.62 20.88 -20.61
CA THR A 67 0.11 21.98 -19.96
C THR A 67 1.22 22.54 -20.84
N ALA A 68 1.95 21.68 -21.57
CA ALA A 68 2.97 22.13 -22.51
C ALA A 68 2.38 22.98 -23.66
N VAL A 69 1.23 22.58 -24.21
CA VAL A 69 0.53 23.34 -25.26
C VAL A 69 0.07 24.71 -24.73
N VAL A 70 -0.53 24.75 -23.55
CA VAL A 70 -0.98 26.00 -22.93
C VAL A 70 0.20 26.96 -22.67
N LEU A 71 1.32 26.45 -22.15
CA LEU A 71 2.52 27.25 -21.94
C LEU A 71 3.07 27.81 -23.25
N ALA A 72 3.14 27.00 -24.30
CA ALA A 72 3.59 27.44 -25.62
C ALA A 72 2.70 28.58 -26.16
N LEU A 73 1.37 28.47 -26.00
CA LEU A 73 0.42 29.52 -26.40
C LEU A 73 0.61 30.80 -25.58
N ILE A 74 0.84 30.70 -24.27
CA ILE A 74 1.09 31.86 -23.41
C ILE A 74 2.38 32.58 -23.84
N VAL A 75 3.47 31.83 -24.07
CA VAL A 75 4.74 32.38 -24.53
C VAL A 75 4.58 33.04 -25.91
N LEU A 76 3.87 32.40 -26.83
CA LEU A 76 3.60 32.98 -28.14
C LEU A 76 2.78 34.27 -28.02
N HIS A 77 1.75 34.27 -27.17
CA HIS A 77 0.91 35.43 -26.97
C HIS A 77 1.68 36.62 -26.36
N LEU A 78 2.55 36.35 -25.37
CA LEU A 78 3.46 37.34 -24.80
C LEU A 78 4.44 37.88 -25.85
N ALA A 79 5.07 37.00 -26.64
CA ALA A 79 6.00 37.39 -27.68
C ALA A 79 5.34 38.23 -28.79
N THR A 80 4.07 37.98 -29.12
CA THR A 80 3.31 38.80 -30.08
C THR A 80 2.82 40.13 -29.49
N ARG A 81 2.75 40.26 -28.16
CA ARG A 81 2.28 41.47 -27.48
C ARG A 81 3.39 42.51 -27.28
N GLU A 82 4.65 42.07 -27.24
CA GLU A 82 5.83 42.96 -27.12
C GLU A 82 6.36 43.46 -28.46
N ARG A 83 5.71 43.12 -29.59
CA ARG A 83 6.06 43.55 -30.94
C ARG A 83 5.05 44.54 -31.49
#